data_AF-A0A2E5ETY9-F1
#
_entry.id   AF-A0A2E5ETY9-F1
#
_cell.length_a   1.000
_cell.length_b   1.000
_cell.length_c   1.000
_cell.angle_alpha   90.00
_cell.angle_beta   90.00
_cell.angle_gamma   90.00
#
_symmetry.space_group_name_H-M   'P 1'
#
loop_
_entity.id
_entity.type
_entity.pdbx_description
1 polymer ?
#
loop_
_entity_poly.entity_id
_entity_poly.type
_entity_poly.pdbx_seq_one_letter_code
_entity_poly.pdbx_strand_id
1 'polypeptide(L)'
;MQIICINYCKTFAIKYLASRSMMNWNKTHRVLISAGIWMILGGSSVRGAELIDTGHYDLNVTFTNGVGWVFNWYNFDNEDRIPTKRMDIGLTEAARTFVPATGFSALGAAPGDPVWIIPQGLTPGIIFLGYRTQDAEQSEFSALFGTPFIGLKVTDVRGSGVDRGGYFTAYQTGVEVPVFQFTSANGFDNTDVVSPIPLTAHAHYNWAFTRPGEYQVRFEAEGDHKTGVVTNGSDTFTFFVPGGMTNLHILDNGHMDLRLGFDGTDLRMAIRSDIDGIPNAYDLKERPLEEVVFYNRASDLELTIPSNPAFAFLGSPGTKVWAFPQGFDPDLIFFGINAQDVARPQDLQGDMALKLQGVTGPTNGHFYLFQVDALGAPIVYMDSSDGIDTEADLLPFSGTGHDHYFWAFSTTGLYQVAFQLEATNTLGTPISSRVCETQFGVGALPGFRDDDGNGIDDHWESRHGFTTPADPNADPDNDNKSNLKEYFFDTDPQVFDTNASAFVITTNRENTISLEVDTLEGRQYRLMYSDDLTTWKPGSEKILGQRALLPFLDDGNGLIQGAPTNRFYRLDISSPQ
;
A
#
# COMPACT_ATOMS: atom_id res chain seq x y z
N MET A 1 12.89 -5.95 18.47
CA MET A 1 11.85 -5.72 19.49
C MET A 1 12.29 -4.58 20.40
N GLN A 2 11.67 -3.40 20.28
CA GLN A 2 11.89 -2.27 21.20
C GLN A 2 10.74 -2.23 22.20
N ILE A 3 11.04 -2.13 23.51
CA ILE A 3 10.06 -2.04 24.60
C ILE A 3 10.19 -0.67 25.23
N ILE A 4 9.08 0.06 25.37
CA ILE A 4 9.07 1.42 25.92
C ILE A 4 8.22 1.49 27.19
N CYS A 5 8.79 2.11 28.23
CA CYS A 5 8.18 2.35 29.53
C CYS A 5 7.73 3.80 29.64
N ILE A 6 6.43 4.04 29.81
CA ILE A 6 5.89 5.37 30.12
C ILE A 6 5.16 5.30 31.46
N ASN A 7 5.81 5.82 32.50
CA ASN A 7 5.21 5.97 33.82
C ASN A 7 4.27 7.18 33.81
N TYR A 8 2.96 6.95 33.94
CA TYR A 8 1.96 7.99 34.18
C TYR A 8 2.03 8.49 35.63
N CYS A 9 3.15 9.08 36.01
CA CYS A 9 3.26 9.82 37.26
C CYS A 9 4.37 10.87 37.13
N LYS A 10 4.03 12.14 37.38
CA LYS A 10 4.99 13.26 37.48
C LYS A 10 6.11 12.91 38.46
N THR A 11 7.26 12.45 37.99
CA THR A 11 8.59 12.82 38.54
C THR A 11 9.70 12.41 37.55
N PHE A 12 10.37 13.41 36.98
CA PHE A 12 11.65 13.24 36.29
C PHE A 12 12.71 12.72 37.27
N ALA A 13 13.51 11.74 36.86
CA ALA A 13 14.84 11.50 37.40
C ALA A 13 15.75 10.85 36.35
N ILE A 14 16.29 11.69 35.46
CA ILE A 14 17.51 11.38 34.71
C ILE A 14 18.66 11.35 35.73
N LYS A 15 19.34 10.22 35.87
CA LYS A 15 20.57 10.12 36.65
C LYS A 15 21.76 10.13 35.69
N TYR A 16 22.19 11.33 35.30
CA TYR A 16 23.54 11.56 34.79
C TYR A 16 24.23 12.58 35.71
N LEU A 17 25.38 12.17 36.23
CA LEU A 17 26.28 12.97 37.07
C LEU A 17 26.91 14.09 36.23
N ALA A 18 26.71 15.35 36.60
CA ALA A 18 27.75 16.39 36.59
C ALA A 18 27.28 17.71 37.24
N SER A 19 28.07 18.14 38.22
CA SER A 19 28.28 19.47 38.82
C SER A 19 27.27 20.63 38.63
N ARG A 20 26.89 21.17 39.81
CA ARG A 20 26.28 22.47 40.12
C ARG A 20 26.83 23.67 39.30
N SER A 21 25.95 24.50 38.75
CA SER A 21 25.74 25.89 39.21
C SER A 21 24.42 26.46 38.65
N MET A 22 23.75 27.28 39.46
CA MET A 22 22.43 27.88 39.22
C MET A 22 22.56 29.21 38.47
N MET A 23 21.58 29.56 37.61
CA MET A 23 20.94 30.89 37.65
C MET A 23 19.66 30.97 36.79
N ASN A 24 18.67 31.68 37.36
CA ASN A 24 17.33 32.01 36.86
C ASN A 24 17.34 32.84 35.56
N TRP A 25 16.21 32.90 34.82
CA TRP A 25 15.35 34.11 34.68
C TRP A 25 14.17 33.93 33.68
N ASN A 26 13.14 34.75 33.89
CA ASN A 26 11.80 34.75 33.28
C ASN A 26 11.68 35.44 31.91
N LYS A 27 10.72 34.94 31.11
CA LYS A 27 9.78 35.59 30.14
C LYS A 27 10.26 36.59 29.07
N THR A 28 9.71 36.35 27.85
CA THR A 28 9.10 37.25 26.84
C THR A 28 9.82 37.50 25.49
N HIS A 29 9.04 37.36 24.41
CA HIS A 29 9.17 37.82 23.00
C HIS A 29 9.78 36.89 21.93
N ARG A 30 9.02 36.78 20.83
CA ARG A 30 9.30 36.11 19.56
C ARG A 30 10.34 36.90 18.72
N VAL A 31 10.98 36.15 17.81
CA VAL A 31 11.68 36.51 16.56
C VAL A 31 13.22 36.41 16.59
N LEU A 32 13.71 35.39 15.85
CA LEU A 32 15.00 35.19 15.15
C LEU A 32 16.33 35.19 15.92
N ILE A 33 16.97 34.01 16.05
CA ILE A 33 18.43 33.71 15.90
C ILE A 33 18.54 32.20 15.53
N SER A 34 18.63 31.82 14.25
CA SER A 34 19.84 31.40 13.50
C SER A 34 20.79 30.40 14.18
N ALA A 35 20.93 29.24 13.51
CA ALA A 35 22.15 28.45 13.31
C ALA A 35 23.17 28.34 14.46
N GLY A 36 23.33 27.13 14.98
CA GLY A 36 24.52 26.75 15.75
C GLY A 36 24.31 25.47 16.54
N ILE A 37 25.12 24.45 16.19
CA ILE A 37 25.25 23.13 16.84
C ILE A 37 24.36 22.04 16.21
N TRP A 38 24.67 21.71 14.96
CA TRP A 38 24.50 20.36 14.41
C TRP A 38 25.81 19.95 13.72
N MET A 39 26.88 19.79 14.49
CA MET A 39 28.04 18.99 14.08
C MET A 39 28.65 18.34 15.31
N ILE A 40 29.08 17.08 15.11
CA ILE A 40 29.72 16.15 16.05
C ILE A 40 28.75 15.18 16.73
N LEU A 41 28.23 14.25 15.91
CA LEU A 41 28.29 12.79 16.07
C LEU A 41 27.72 12.24 14.76
N GLY A 42 28.60 11.96 13.79
CA GLY A 42 28.25 11.34 12.53
C GLY A 42 27.84 9.89 12.72
N GLY A 43 26.62 9.68 13.21
CA GLY A 43 25.89 8.45 12.97
C GLY A 43 25.30 8.55 11.57
N SER A 44 25.93 7.90 10.60
CA SER A 44 25.26 7.52 9.36
C SER A 44 24.09 6.64 9.73
N SER A 45 22.89 7.21 9.89
CA SER A 45 21.67 6.41 9.87
C SER A 45 21.48 6.01 8.41
N VAL A 46 21.95 4.82 8.06
CA VAL A 46 21.45 4.13 6.87
C VAL A 46 20.02 3.77 7.22
N ARG A 47 19.10 4.62 6.78
CA ARG A 47 17.70 4.27 6.70
C ARG A 47 17.53 3.51 5.38
N GLY A 48 16.58 2.58 5.34
CA GLY A 48 15.96 2.14 4.08
C GLY A 48 15.59 3.34 3.22
N ALA A 49 15.34 3.11 1.93
CA ALA A 49 15.09 4.18 0.98
C ALA A 49 14.03 5.16 1.49
N GLU A 50 14.39 6.44 1.61
CA GLU A 50 13.46 7.48 2.05
C GLU A 50 12.41 7.67 0.95
N LEU A 51 11.12 7.62 1.32
CA LEU A 51 10.04 7.91 0.38
C LEU A 51 9.90 9.42 0.22
N ILE A 52 10.15 9.92 -0.97
CA ILE A 52 10.07 11.35 -1.29
C ILE A 52 8.91 11.58 -2.25
N ASP A 53 7.92 12.37 -1.82
CA ASP A 53 6.68 12.63 -2.55
C ASP A 53 6.55 14.09 -3.06
N THR A 54 7.54 14.92 -2.74
CA THR A 54 7.58 16.35 -3.07
C THR A 54 9.00 16.80 -3.41
N GLY A 55 9.12 17.96 -4.06
CA GLY A 55 10.41 18.54 -4.47
C GLY A 55 10.71 18.35 -5.96
N HIS A 56 11.92 18.71 -6.38
CA HIS A 56 12.38 18.60 -7.77
C HIS A 56 13.60 17.69 -7.86
N TYR A 57 13.40 16.54 -8.51
CA TYR A 57 14.41 15.50 -8.64
C TYR A 57 14.55 15.05 -10.09
N ASP A 58 15.77 14.69 -10.46
CA ASP A 58 16.04 14.05 -11.75
C ASP A 58 16.67 12.68 -11.58
N LEU A 59 16.26 11.76 -12.46
CA LEU A 59 17.07 10.59 -12.78
C LEU A 59 18.34 11.05 -13.49
N ASN A 60 19.48 10.94 -12.83
CA ASN A 60 20.78 11.34 -13.37
C ASN A 60 21.53 10.14 -13.93
N VAL A 61 22.01 10.28 -15.17
CA VAL A 61 22.85 9.28 -15.85
C VAL A 61 24.15 9.92 -16.28
N THR A 62 25.27 9.32 -15.90
CA THR A 62 26.60 9.73 -16.37
C THR A 62 27.46 8.52 -16.74
N PHE A 63 28.54 8.78 -17.46
CA PHE A 63 29.61 7.82 -17.70
C PHE A 63 30.93 8.46 -17.28
N THR A 64 31.71 7.74 -16.48
CA THR A 64 33.04 8.16 -16.03
C THR A 64 34.06 7.12 -16.45
N ASN A 65 35.15 7.53 -17.10
CA ASN A 65 36.17 6.60 -17.57
C ASN A 65 36.83 5.85 -16.38
N GLY A 66 36.97 4.53 -16.53
CA GLY A 66 37.48 3.66 -15.47
C GLY A 66 36.49 3.33 -14.34
N VAL A 67 35.32 3.97 -14.31
CA VAL A 67 34.21 3.63 -13.38
C VAL A 67 33.06 2.96 -14.15
N GLY A 68 32.69 3.48 -15.31
CA GLY A 68 31.55 3.03 -16.10
C GLY A 68 30.33 3.94 -15.96
N TRP A 69 29.15 3.38 -16.23
CA TRP A 69 27.86 4.06 -16.09
C TRP A 69 27.48 4.24 -14.63
N VAL A 70 26.96 5.41 -14.28
CA VAL A 70 26.53 5.75 -12.92
C VAL A 70 25.12 6.32 -12.96
N PHE A 71 24.27 5.81 -12.07
CA PHE A 71 22.90 6.25 -11.85
C PHE A 71 22.75 6.81 -10.44
N ASN A 72 21.95 7.87 -10.28
CA ASN A 72 21.58 8.44 -8.99
C ASN A 72 20.36 9.35 -9.16
N TRP A 73 19.73 9.70 -8.05
CA TRP A 73 18.81 10.83 -7.98
C TRP A 73 19.60 12.12 -7.78
N TYR A 74 19.29 13.15 -8.56
CA TYR A 74 19.80 14.50 -8.32
C TYR A 74 18.72 15.35 -7.66
N ASN A 75 19.05 15.99 -6.54
CA ASN A 75 18.16 16.90 -5.83
C ASN A 75 18.45 18.36 -6.20
N PHE A 76 17.47 19.10 -6.71
CA PHE A 76 17.66 20.52 -7.07
C PHE A 76 17.69 21.48 -5.88
N ASP A 77 17.18 21.09 -4.72
CA ASP A 77 17.13 21.97 -3.56
C ASP A 77 18.51 22.14 -2.91
N ASN A 78 19.39 21.13 -3.04
CA ASN A 78 20.71 21.12 -2.40
C ASN A 78 21.86 20.60 -3.28
N GLU A 79 21.59 20.24 -4.54
CA GLU A 79 22.56 19.69 -5.51
C GLU A 79 23.19 18.34 -5.11
N ASP A 80 22.54 17.60 -4.21
CA ASP A 80 23.01 16.28 -3.79
C ASP A 80 22.76 15.21 -4.87
N ARG A 81 23.68 14.24 -4.91
CA ARG A 81 23.53 13.00 -5.67
C ARG A 81 23.24 11.88 -4.69
N ILE A 82 22.02 11.38 -4.72
CA ILE A 82 21.52 10.36 -3.80
C ILE A 82 21.56 9.02 -4.54
N PRO A 83 22.25 7.99 -4.01
CA PRO A 83 22.22 6.65 -4.59
C PRO A 83 20.78 6.16 -4.78
N THR A 84 20.51 5.48 -5.90
CA THR A 84 19.19 4.97 -6.28
C THR A 84 18.52 4.15 -5.17
N LYS A 85 19.29 3.31 -4.48
CA LYS A 85 18.82 2.49 -3.34
C LYS A 85 18.48 3.26 -2.06
N ARG A 86 18.81 4.55 -1.96
CA ARG A 86 18.60 5.35 -0.74
C ARG A 86 17.34 6.23 -0.80
N MET A 87 16.65 6.25 -1.92
CA MET A 87 15.47 7.10 -2.12
C MET A 87 14.51 6.46 -3.12
N ASP A 88 13.26 6.39 -2.72
CA ASP A 88 12.15 5.96 -3.56
C ASP A 88 11.25 7.18 -3.85
N ILE A 89 10.63 7.19 -5.02
CA ILE A 89 9.71 8.27 -5.40
C ILE A 89 8.28 7.89 -5.01
N GLY A 90 7.71 8.64 -4.09
CA GLY A 90 6.30 8.52 -3.72
C GLY A 90 5.41 9.38 -4.61
N LEU A 91 4.23 8.88 -4.91
CA LEU A 91 3.13 9.68 -5.42
C LEU A 91 2.14 9.93 -4.27
N THR A 92 1.36 11.01 -4.39
CA THR A 92 0.19 11.26 -3.54
C THR A 92 -1.08 11.08 -4.36
N GLU A 93 -2.24 11.02 -3.71
CA GLU A 93 -3.52 11.05 -4.44
C GLU A 93 -3.73 12.32 -5.28
N ALA A 94 -2.95 13.38 -5.05
CA ALA A 94 -2.97 14.56 -5.91
C ALA A 94 -2.51 14.24 -7.35
N ALA A 95 -1.73 13.18 -7.54
CA ALA A 95 -1.30 12.71 -8.86
C ALA A 95 -2.39 11.90 -9.60
N ARG A 96 -3.47 11.51 -8.92
CA ARG A 96 -4.53 10.68 -9.51
C ARG A 96 -5.40 11.51 -10.46
N THR A 97 -5.64 10.94 -11.63
CA THR A 97 -6.59 11.42 -12.63
C THR A 97 -7.22 10.22 -13.35
N PHE A 98 -7.93 10.46 -14.45
CA PHE A 98 -8.58 9.42 -15.24
C PHE A 98 -8.06 9.40 -16.67
N VAL A 99 -7.94 8.21 -17.25
CA VAL A 99 -7.54 8.02 -18.63
C VAL A 99 -8.53 8.72 -19.57
N PRO A 100 -8.08 9.64 -20.43
CA PRO A 100 -8.98 10.34 -21.36
C PRO A 100 -9.61 9.40 -22.39
N ALA A 101 -10.74 9.83 -22.97
CA ALA A 101 -11.51 9.05 -23.95
C ALA A 101 -10.73 8.62 -25.20
N THR A 102 -9.72 9.39 -25.63
CA THR A 102 -8.99 9.16 -26.87
C THR A 102 -7.52 9.58 -26.74
N GLY A 103 -6.62 8.91 -27.45
CA GLY A 103 -5.21 9.31 -27.59
C GLY A 103 -4.25 8.74 -26.54
N PHE A 104 -4.75 7.92 -25.60
CA PHE A 104 -3.97 7.40 -24.46
C PHE A 104 -3.99 5.87 -24.36
N SER A 105 -4.29 5.15 -25.45
CA SER A 105 -4.31 3.68 -25.45
C SER A 105 -2.97 3.04 -25.08
N ALA A 106 -1.85 3.74 -25.29
CA ALA A 106 -0.52 3.26 -24.92
C ALA A 106 -0.28 3.19 -23.40
N LEU A 107 -1.16 3.76 -22.57
CA LEU A 107 -1.13 3.57 -21.12
C LEU A 107 -1.47 2.13 -20.71
N GLY A 108 -2.13 1.35 -21.57
CA GLY A 108 -2.60 0.00 -21.23
C GLY A 108 -3.83 -0.02 -20.31
N ALA A 109 -4.51 1.12 -20.12
CA ALA A 109 -5.72 1.26 -19.33
C ALA A 109 -6.88 1.81 -20.18
N ALA A 110 -8.13 1.46 -19.82
CA ALA A 110 -9.32 1.87 -20.55
C ALA A 110 -9.71 3.33 -20.25
N PRO A 111 -10.41 4.02 -21.15
CA PRO A 111 -11.00 5.32 -20.86
C PRO A 111 -11.83 5.34 -19.56
N GLY A 112 -11.56 6.31 -18.69
CA GLY A 112 -12.21 6.42 -17.38
C GLY A 112 -11.55 5.61 -16.27
N ASP A 113 -10.59 4.74 -16.57
CA ASP A 113 -9.79 4.07 -15.54
C ASP A 113 -8.92 5.09 -14.79
N PRO A 114 -8.63 4.89 -13.50
CA PRO A 114 -7.71 5.73 -12.76
C PRO A 114 -6.27 5.57 -13.30
N VAL A 115 -5.54 6.69 -13.30
CA VAL A 115 -4.11 6.74 -13.62
C VAL A 115 -3.44 7.78 -12.72
N TRP A 116 -2.25 7.50 -12.22
CA TRP A 116 -1.46 8.43 -11.41
C TRP A 116 -0.33 8.97 -12.27
N ILE A 117 -0.22 10.30 -12.37
CA ILE A 117 0.72 10.96 -13.26
C ILE A 117 1.62 11.89 -12.46
N ILE A 118 2.93 11.67 -12.55
CA ILE A 118 3.92 12.71 -12.24
C ILE A 118 4.01 13.60 -13.49
N PRO A 119 3.55 14.85 -13.44
CA PRO A 119 3.37 15.66 -14.64
C PRO A 119 4.69 16.23 -15.19
N GLN A 120 4.75 16.40 -16.51
CA GLN A 120 5.90 17.04 -17.19
C GLN A 120 6.10 18.52 -16.79
N GLY A 121 5.11 19.13 -16.13
CA GLY A 121 5.15 20.50 -15.64
C GLY A 121 4.91 20.53 -14.13
N LEU A 122 5.58 21.45 -13.45
CA LEU A 122 5.48 21.62 -12.00
C LEU A 122 4.01 21.78 -11.55
N THR A 123 3.55 20.84 -10.72
CA THR A 123 2.20 20.86 -10.13
C THR A 123 2.33 20.81 -8.60
N PRO A 124 1.77 21.77 -7.86
CA PRO A 124 1.87 21.78 -6.40
C PRO A 124 1.31 20.49 -5.76
N GLY A 125 2.05 19.91 -4.82
CA GLY A 125 1.65 18.69 -4.11
C GLY A 125 1.96 17.38 -4.84
N ILE A 126 2.60 17.45 -6.01
CA ILE A 126 3.16 16.30 -6.73
C ILE A 126 4.66 16.58 -6.92
N ILE A 127 5.48 15.55 -6.75
CA ILE A 127 6.90 15.61 -7.08
C ILE A 127 7.10 16.10 -8.53
N PHE A 128 8.13 16.92 -8.76
CA PHE A 128 8.52 17.33 -10.10
C PHE A 128 9.71 16.50 -10.54
N LEU A 129 9.48 15.57 -11.47
CA LEU A 129 10.45 14.55 -11.86
C LEU A 129 10.90 14.73 -13.31
N GLY A 130 12.21 14.73 -13.52
CA GLY A 130 12.82 14.72 -14.85
C GLY A 130 13.92 13.67 -14.98
N TYR A 131 14.67 13.79 -16.08
CA TYR A 131 15.98 13.17 -16.21
C TYR A 131 17.03 14.25 -16.48
N ARG A 132 18.30 13.91 -16.23
CA ARG A 132 19.44 14.73 -16.60
C ARG A 132 20.67 13.93 -17.04
N THR A 133 21.48 14.58 -17.87
CA THR A 133 22.83 14.15 -18.27
C THR A 133 23.86 15.28 -18.10
N GLN A 134 23.48 16.35 -17.39
CA GLN A 134 24.33 17.53 -17.15
C GLN A 134 25.58 17.25 -16.33
N ASP A 135 25.57 16.16 -15.57
CA ASP A 135 26.70 15.77 -14.74
C ASP A 135 27.78 15.00 -15.52
N ALA A 136 27.50 14.63 -16.77
CA ALA A 136 28.46 13.93 -17.62
C ALA A 136 29.56 14.90 -18.11
N GLU A 137 30.83 14.49 -18.01
CA GLU A 137 31.94 15.24 -18.55
C GLU A 137 31.92 15.13 -20.09
N GLN A 138 31.54 16.23 -20.75
CA GLN A 138 31.25 16.23 -22.18
C GLN A 138 32.48 15.96 -23.06
N SER A 139 33.66 16.40 -22.63
CA SER A 139 34.90 16.29 -23.40
C SER A 139 35.43 14.86 -23.41
N GLU A 140 35.37 14.18 -22.28
CA GLU A 140 35.68 12.79 -22.02
C GLU A 140 34.67 11.89 -22.74
N PHE A 141 33.36 12.15 -22.58
CA PHE A 141 32.35 11.36 -23.27
C PHE A 141 32.52 11.46 -24.79
N SER A 142 32.67 12.67 -25.32
CA SER A 142 32.90 12.87 -26.77
C SER A 142 34.22 12.26 -27.23
N ALA A 143 35.25 12.24 -26.38
CA ALA A 143 36.52 11.59 -26.68
C ALA A 143 36.36 10.06 -26.80
N LEU A 144 35.49 9.44 -26.01
CA LEU A 144 35.29 7.99 -25.96
C LEU A 144 34.22 7.48 -26.93
N PHE A 145 33.06 8.14 -27.04
CA PHE A 145 31.89 7.66 -27.79
C PHE A 145 31.73 8.33 -29.15
N GLY A 146 32.29 9.53 -29.33
CA GLY A 146 32.22 10.26 -30.61
C GLY A 146 30.85 10.83 -30.95
N THR A 147 29.85 10.64 -30.08
CA THR A 147 28.55 11.29 -30.13
C THR A 147 28.28 12.02 -28.81
N PRO A 148 27.49 13.11 -28.83
CA PRO A 148 27.08 13.79 -27.61
C PRO A 148 25.72 13.28 -27.11
N PHE A 149 25.45 11.97 -27.18
CA PHE A 149 24.16 11.39 -26.80
C PHE A 149 24.36 10.16 -25.91
N ILE A 150 23.45 10.00 -24.95
CA ILE A 150 23.29 8.79 -24.15
C ILE A 150 21.98 8.13 -24.60
N GLY A 151 22.03 6.85 -24.94
CA GLY A 151 20.82 6.04 -25.09
C GLY A 151 20.32 5.64 -23.71
N LEU A 152 19.04 5.83 -23.42
CA LEU A 152 18.41 5.40 -22.17
C LEU A 152 17.13 4.64 -22.50
N LYS A 153 17.00 3.41 -22.01
CA LYS A 153 15.82 2.57 -22.24
C LYS A 153 15.32 1.96 -20.94
N VAL A 154 14.04 1.62 -20.91
CA VAL A 154 13.47 0.79 -19.84
C VAL A 154 13.53 -0.66 -20.30
N THR A 155 14.14 -1.51 -19.49
CA THR A 155 14.33 -2.93 -19.84
C THR A 155 13.44 -3.87 -19.02
N ASP A 156 12.94 -3.39 -17.89
CA ASP A 156 12.13 -4.19 -16.97
C ASP A 156 11.33 -3.28 -16.04
N VAL A 157 10.11 -3.70 -15.69
CA VAL A 157 9.28 -3.07 -14.66
C VAL A 157 8.65 -4.21 -13.87
N ARG A 158 8.91 -4.20 -12.56
CA ARG A 158 8.40 -5.20 -11.60
C ARG A 158 7.76 -4.50 -10.40
N GLY A 159 7.25 -5.27 -9.44
CA GLY A 159 6.72 -4.74 -8.19
C GLY A 159 5.23 -5.02 -8.03
N SER A 160 4.73 -4.75 -6.83
CA SER A 160 3.35 -5.02 -6.46
C SER A 160 2.31 -4.31 -7.34
N GLY A 161 2.65 -3.15 -7.91
CA GLY A 161 1.80 -2.46 -8.88
C GLY A 161 1.64 -3.22 -10.19
N VAL A 162 2.74 -3.80 -10.71
CA VAL A 162 2.76 -4.59 -11.95
C VAL A 162 2.03 -5.91 -11.79
N ASP A 163 2.24 -6.60 -10.67
CA ASP A 163 1.61 -7.89 -10.39
C ASP A 163 0.08 -7.78 -10.27
N ARG A 164 -0.45 -6.56 -10.05
CA ARG A 164 -1.89 -6.23 -10.09
C ARG A 164 -2.37 -5.81 -11.50
N GLY A 165 -1.57 -6.03 -12.54
CA GLY A 165 -1.83 -5.62 -13.91
C GLY A 165 -1.58 -4.14 -14.18
N GLY A 166 -0.74 -3.49 -13.36
CA GLY A 166 -0.34 -2.10 -13.55
C GLY A 166 0.75 -1.93 -14.59
N TYR A 167 0.71 -0.79 -15.27
CA TYR A 167 1.68 -0.40 -16.29
C TYR A 167 2.31 0.94 -15.92
N PHE A 168 3.60 1.04 -16.19
CA PHE A 168 4.41 2.26 -16.18
C PHE A 168 4.65 2.77 -17.60
N THR A 169 4.50 4.08 -17.82
CA THR A 169 4.63 4.73 -19.14
C THR A 169 5.23 6.13 -18.99
N ALA A 170 6.10 6.54 -19.92
CA ALA A 170 6.56 7.94 -20.01
C ALA A 170 6.19 8.58 -21.36
N TYR A 171 5.67 9.80 -21.32
CA TYR A 171 5.24 10.52 -22.52
C TYR A 171 5.25 12.04 -22.34
N GLN A 172 5.20 12.77 -23.45
CA GLN A 172 5.01 14.22 -23.45
C GLN A 172 3.71 14.59 -24.15
N THR A 173 3.06 15.65 -23.66
CA THR A 173 1.89 16.26 -24.28
C THR A 173 2.24 17.66 -24.78
N GLY A 174 1.63 18.01 -25.92
CA GLY A 174 1.72 19.31 -26.55
C GLY A 174 0.36 19.69 -27.15
N VAL A 175 0.37 20.54 -28.18
CA VAL A 175 -0.86 20.87 -28.95
C VAL A 175 -1.32 19.73 -29.88
N GLU A 176 -0.48 18.72 -30.08
CA GLU A 176 -0.76 17.55 -30.90
C GLU A 176 -1.04 16.31 -30.03
N VAL A 177 -1.10 15.13 -30.64
CA VAL A 177 -1.24 13.85 -29.94
C VAL A 177 -0.06 13.62 -28.98
N PRO A 178 -0.28 12.91 -27.85
CA PRO A 178 0.81 12.58 -26.93
C PRO A 178 1.93 11.80 -27.63
N VAL A 179 3.18 12.13 -27.30
CA VAL A 179 4.38 11.45 -27.79
C VAL A 179 4.91 10.53 -26.70
N PHE A 180 4.67 9.23 -26.84
CA PHE A 180 5.12 8.20 -25.92
C PHE A 180 6.59 7.86 -26.17
N GLN A 181 7.39 7.77 -25.10
CA GLN A 181 8.80 7.36 -25.17
C GLN A 181 8.92 5.85 -25.00
N PHE A 182 8.24 5.31 -23.99
CA PHE A 182 8.17 3.89 -23.70
C PHE A 182 6.86 3.58 -22.97
N THR A 183 6.43 2.33 -23.04
CA THR A 183 5.33 1.82 -22.23
C THR A 183 5.60 0.37 -21.85
N SER A 184 5.26 -0.01 -20.63
CA SER A 184 5.32 -1.42 -20.23
C SER A 184 4.11 -2.24 -20.72
N ALA A 185 3.07 -1.59 -21.24
CA ALA A 185 1.82 -2.23 -21.62
C ALA A 185 1.90 -3.11 -22.88
N ASN A 186 2.91 -2.90 -23.73
CA ASN A 186 3.18 -3.68 -24.94
C ASN A 186 4.39 -4.61 -24.79
N GLY A 187 4.98 -4.69 -23.59
CA GLY A 187 6.25 -5.36 -23.34
C GLY A 187 7.45 -4.54 -23.82
N PHE A 188 8.66 -4.89 -23.37
CA PHE A 188 9.88 -4.14 -23.70
C PHE A 188 10.54 -4.64 -24.99
N ASP A 189 10.83 -3.71 -25.90
CA ASP A 189 11.64 -3.92 -27.08
C ASP A 189 12.61 -2.75 -27.34
N ASN A 190 13.29 -2.75 -28.49
CA ASN A 190 14.27 -1.71 -28.83
C ASN A 190 13.65 -0.34 -29.11
N THR A 191 12.32 -0.19 -29.05
CA THR A 191 11.60 1.06 -29.21
C THR A 191 11.26 1.74 -27.89
N ASP A 192 11.42 1.06 -26.75
CA ASP A 192 11.24 1.61 -25.40
C ASP A 192 12.42 2.47 -24.94
N VAL A 193 12.76 3.43 -25.78
CA VAL A 193 13.93 4.30 -25.64
C VAL A 193 13.45 5.71 -25.37
N VAL A 194 13.96 6.32 -24.30
CA VAL A 194 13.89 7.76 -24.12
C VAL A 194 14.75 8.37 -25.23
N SER A 195 14.11 9.07 -26.18
CA SER A 195 14.74 9.64 -27.38
C SER A 195 16.15 10.15 -27.09
N PRO A 196 17.17 9.85 -27.94
CA PRO A 196 18.59 10.00 -27.60
C PRO A 196 18.87 11.27 -26.81
N ILE A 197 19.31 11.11 -25.58
CA ILE A 197 19.38 12.21 -24.62
C ILE A 197 20.66 12.99 -24.91
N PRO A 198 20.59 14.27 -25.34
CA PRO A 198 21.79 15.07 -25.54
C PRO A 198 22.59 15.16 -24.23
N LEU A 199 23.91 15.13 -24.29
CA LEU A 199 24.74 15.54 -23.17
C LEU A 199 24.38 16.98 -22.81
N THR A 200 24.24 17.27 -21.51
CA THR A 200 23.70 18.52 -20.94
C THR A 200 22.18 18.67 -20.93
N ALA A 201 21.45 17.62 -21.32
CA ALA A 201 20.00 17.64 -21.24
C ALA A 201 19.49 17.63 -19.80
N HIS A 202 18.38 18.34 -19.63
CA HIS A 202 17.50 18.32 -18.48
C HIS A 202 16.08 18.45 -19.05
N ALA A 203 15.24 17.43 -18.82
CA ALA A 203 13.93 17.36 -19.45
C ALA A 203 12.92 16.63 -18.57
N HIS A 204 11.65 16.95 -18.80
CA HIS A 204 10.52 16.45 -18.04
C HIS A 204 9.50 15.74 -18.93
N TYR A 205 8.88 14.72 -18.35
CA TYR A 205 7.90 13.83 -18.96
C TYR A 205 6.71 13.69 -18.02
N ASN A 206 5.58 13.29 -18.57
CA ASN A 206 4.54 12.68 -17.77
C ASN A 206 4.96 11.25 -17.51
N TRP A 207 5.04 10.86 -16.24
CA TRP A 207 5.31 9.49 -15.80
C TRP A 207 4.01 8.93 -15.25
N ALA A 208 3.41 7.96 -15.94
CA ALA A 208 2.10 7.43 -15.65
C ALA A 208 2.16 6.01 -15.10
N PHE A 209 1.32 5.75 -14.10
CA PHE A 209 1.13 4.47 -13.44
C PHE A 209 -0.37 4.13 -13.44
N THR A 210 -0.76 2.91 -13.83
CA THR A 210 -2.18 2.55 -13.98
C THR A 210 -2.76 1.75 -12.82
N ARG A 211 -1.95 1.36 -11.83
CA ARG A 211 -2.38 0.72 -10.58
C ARG A 211 -1.61 1.27 -9.38
N PRO A 212 -2.21 1.28 -8.18
CA PRO A 212 -1.47 1.48 -6.94
C PRO A 212 -0.48 0.34 -6.65
N GLY A 213 0.58 0.65 -5.93
CA GLY A 213 1.63 -0.27 -5.51
C GLY A 213 3.02 0.25 -5.87
N GLU A 214 4.00 -0.59 -5.56
CA GLU A 214 5.39 -0.39 -5.88
C GLU A 214 5.70 -0.78 -7.33
N TYR A 215 6.52 0.05 -7.98
CA TYR A 215 7.08 -0.17 -9.31
C TYR A 215 8.61 -0.05 -9.24
N GLN A 216 9.30 -1.16 -9.44
CA GLN A 216 10.75 -1.24 -9.61
C GLN A 216 11.06 -1.17 -11.10
N VAL A 217 11.57 -0.03 -11.57
CA VAL A 217 11.83 0.25 -12.98
C VAL A 217 13.32 0.17 -13.26
N ARG A 218 13.74 -0.78 -14.11
CA ARG A 218 15.14 -0.92 -14.52
C ARG A 218 15.40 -0.08 -15.77
N PHE A 219 16.27 0.91 -15.63
CA PHE A 219 16.79 1.69 -16.74
C PHE A 219 18.15 1.16 -17.17
N GLU A 220 18.39 1.07 -18.47
CA GLU A 220 19.70 0.76 -19.06
C GLU A 220 20.16 1.95 -19.91
N ALA A 221 21.36 2.44 -19.62
CA ALA A 221 22.06 3.41 -20.42
C ALA A 221 23.03 2.70 -21.37
N GLU A 222 23.14 3.18 -22.60
CA GLU A 222 24.04 2.64 -23.62
C GLU A 222 24.76 3.74 -24.41
N GLY A 223 25.94 3.39 -24.91
CA GLY A 223 26.76 4.26 -25.75
C GLY A 223 27.69 3.47 -26.66
N ASP A 224 27.81 3.93 -27.91
CA ASP A 224 28.71 3.36 -28.91
C ASP A 224 30.14 3.87 -28.71
N HIS A 225 31.02 3.06 -28.11
CA HIS A 225 32.41 3.46 -27.91
C HIS A 225 33.16 3.49 -29.25
N LYS A 226 34.10 4.43 -29.45
CA LYS A 226 34.89 4.58 -30.69
C LYS A 226 35.71 3.35 -31.07
N THR A 227 35.91 2.41 -30.16
CA THR A 227 36.52 1.10 -30.44
C THR A 227 35.58 0.16 -31.18
N GLY A 228 34.33 0.56 -31.44
CA GLY A 228 33.28 -0.28 -32.03
C GLY A 228 32.59 -1.19 -31.01
N VAL A 229 32.73 -0.92 -29.71
CA VAL A 229 32.13 -1.70 -28.63
C VAL A 229 30.97 -0.90 -28.04
N VAL A 230 29.78 -1.48 -27.96
CA VAL A 230 28.67 -0.91 -27.20
C VAL A 230 28.97 -1.13 -25.71
N THR A 231 28.98 -0.07 -24.92
CA THR A 231 29.01 -0.19 -23.46
C THR A 231 27.62 0.10 -22.93
N ASN A 232 27.18 -0.66 -21.92
CA ASN A 232 25.94 -0.41 -21.23
C ASN A 232 26.12 -0.52 -19.71
N GLY A 233 25.14 0.03 -19.00
CA GLY A 233 25.03 -0.09 -17.56
C GLY A 233 23.60 0.21 -17.16
N SER A 234 23.15 -0.35 -16.05
CA SER A 234 21.75 -0.30 -15.67
C SER A 234 21.59 -0.17 -14.17
N ASP A 235 20.52 0.47 -13.74
CA ASP A 235 20.11 0.54 -12.35
C ASP A 235 18.59 0.54 -12.22
N THR A 236 18.09 0.22 -11.03
CA THR A 236 16.67 0.15 -10.73
C THR A 236 16.25 1.34 -9.87
N PHE A 237 15.15 1.97 -10.27
CA PHE A 237 14.53 3.08 -9.56
C PHE A 237 13.14 2.65 -9.09
N THR A 238 12.82 2.92 -7.83
CA THR A 238 11.55 2.52 -7.22
C THR A 238 10.59 3.70 -7.16
N PHE A 239 9.35 3.45 -7.60
CA PHE A 239 8.23 4.36 -7.46
C PHE A 239 7.17 3.69 -6.60
N PHE A 240 6.48 4.47 -5.77
CA PHE A 240 5.37 3.99 -4.98
C PHE A 240 4.12 4.81 -5.26
N VAL A 241 3.08 4.15 -5.75
CA VAL A 241 1.79 4.75 -6.11
C VAL A 241 0.78 4.43 -5.01
N PRO A 242 0.20 5.45 -4.34
CA PRO A 242 -0.75 5.22 -3.27
C PRO A 242 -2.09 4.72 -3.83
N GLY A 243 -2.82 3.96 -3.00
CA GLY A 243 -4.11 3.39 -3.34
C GLY A 243 -5.31 4.13 -2.75
N GLY A 244 -5.34 5.47 -2.73
CA GLY A 244 -6.52 6.21 -2.28
C GLY A 244 -6.48 6.81 -0.87
N MET A 245 -5.77 6.20 0.08
CA MET A 245 -5.24 6.75 1.34
C MET A 245 -4.74 5.59 2.22
N THR A 246 -3.71 5.90 3.03
CA THR A 246 -3.16 5.21 4.21
C THR A 246 -3.72 3.82 4.58
N ASN A 247 -2.85 2.81 4.54
CA ASN A 247 -2.87 1.65 5.45
C ASN A 247 -4.21 0.90 5.64
N LEU A 248 -4.33 -0.31 5.06
CA LEU A 248 -5.57 -1.08 5.09
C LEU A 248 -5.76 -1.82 6.40
N HIS A 249 -6.97 -1.79 6.95
CA HIS A 249 -7.37 -2.62 8.08
C HIS A 249 -7.53 -4.07 7.63
N ILE A 250 -6.76 -4.98 8.22
CA ILE A 250 -6.84 -6.42 7.95
C ILE A 250 -7.80 -7.03 8.96
N LEU A 251 -8.91 -7.56 8.44
CA LEU A 251 -9.87 -8.34 9.21
C LEU A 251 -9.67 -9.81 8.86
N ASP A 252 -9.34 -10.65 9.85
CA ASP A 252 -8.91 -12.03 9.63
C ASP A 252 -9.63 -13.09 10.50
N ASN A 253 -10.50 -12.66 11.41
CA ASN A 253 -11.38 -13.52 12.20
C ASN A 253 -12.50 -12.69 12.86
N GLY A 254 -13.54 -13.37 13.35
CA GLY A 254 -14.58 -12.76 14.18
C GLY A 254 -15.84 -12.36 13.39
N HIS A 255 -16.80 -11.76 14.10
CA HIS A 255 -18.06 -11.30 13.52
C HIS A 255 -17.86 -9.92 12.86
N MET A 256 -18.22 -9.85 11.59
CA MET A 256 -18.07 -8.65 10.75
C MET A 256 -19.37 -8.44 10.01
N ASP A 257 -19.75 -7.19 9.75
CA ASP A 257 -20.93 -6.85 8.97
C ASP A 257 -20.62 -5.82 7.87
N LEU A 258 -21.15 -6.06 6.68
CA LEU A 258 -21.46 -4.99 5.74
C LEU A 258 -22.76 -4.32 6.20
N ARG A 259 -22.63 -3.14 6.81
CA ARG A 259 -23.76 -2.33 7.27
C ARG A 259 -24.39 -1.59 6.10
N LEU A 260 -25.68 -1.81 5.92
CA LEU A 260 -26.54 -1.11 4.97
C LEU A 260 -27.37 -0.08 5.74
N GLY A 261 -27.23 1.20 5.40
CA GLY A 261 -27.88 2.29 6.12
C GLY A 261 -28.66 3.24 5.21
N PHE A 262 -29.67 3.88 5.82
CA PHE A 262 -30.43 4.98 5.23
C PHE A 262 -30.79 5.99 6.32
N ASP A 263 -30.40 7.25 6.14
CA ASP A 263 -30.62 8.34 7.11
C ASP A 263 -31.85 9.21 6.80
N GLY A 264 -32.55 8.92 5.71
CA GLY A 264 -33.68 9.71 5.22
C GLY A 264 -33.38 10.48 3.93
N THR A 265 -32.10 10.65 3.57
CA THR A 265 -31.68 11.26 2.31
C THR A 265 -30.79 10.33 1.50
N ASP A 266 -29.77 9.75 2.14
CA ASP A 266 -28.71 9.03 1.43
C ASP A 266 -28.61 7.57 1.89
N LEU A 267 -28.30 6.70 0.94
CA LEU A 267 -27.92 5.31 1.19
C LEU A 267 -26.42 5.24 1.48
N ARG A 268 -26.06 4.48 2.50
CA ARG A 268 -24.66 4.32 2.93
C ARG A 268 -24.30 2.86 3.17
N MET A 269 -23.04 2.54 2.92
CA MET A 269 -22.43 1.26 3.23
C MET A 269 -21.17 1.48 4.05
N ALA A 270 -20.96 0.65 5.06
CA ALA A 270 -19.75 0.64 5.87
C ALA A 270 -19.45 -0.76 6.41
N ILE A 271 -18.19 -1.04 6.74
CA ILE A 271 -17.80 -2.25 7.45
C ILE A 271 -17.81 -1.99 8.94
N ARG A 272 -18.45 -2.87 9.68
CA ARG A 272 -18.36 -2.90 11.14
C ARG A 272 -17.74 -4.23 11.57
N SER A 273 -16.81 -4.15 12.50
CA SER A 273 -16.09 -5.30 13.06
C SER A 273 -16.27 -5.38 14.57
N ASP A 274 -16.70 -6.53 15.09
CA ASP A 274 -16.74 -6.80 16.52
C ASP A 274 -15.49 -7.63 16.90
N ILE A 275 -14.30 -7.01 16.90
CA ILE A 275 -13.03 -7.69 17.25
C ILE A 275 -12.83 -7.70 18.77
N ASP A 276 -12.74 -8.90 19.35
CA ASP A 276 -12.54 -9.09 20.78
C ASP A 276 -11.20 -8.54 21.29
N GLY A 277 -11.24 -7.87 22.45
CA GLY A 277 -10.05 -7.61 23.28
C GLY A 277 -9.21 -6.37 22.94
N ILE A 278 -9.60 -5.53 21.99
CA ILE A 278 -8.99 -4.22 21.74
C ILE A 278 -9.68 -3.15 22.61
N PRO A 279 -8.96 -2.42 23.50
CA PRO A 279 -9.52 -1.25 24.17
C PRO A 279 -9.98 -0.23 23.13
N ASN A 280 -11.20 0.29 23.26
CA ASN A 280 -11.85 1.13 22.25
C ASN A 280 -12.25 0.41 20.93
N ALA A 281 -12.27 -0.93 20.85
CA ALA A 281 -12.98 -1.63 19.76
C ALA A 281 -14.48 -1.81 20.00
N TYR A 282 -14.97 -1.51 21.21
CA TYR A 282 -16.39 -1.24 21.45
C TYR A 282 -16.84 0.12 20.88
N ASP A 283 -15.92 0.88 20.29
CA ASP A 283 -16.29 2.04 19.50
C ASP A 283 -16.90 1.51 18.20
N LEU A 284 -18.14 1.89 17.93
CA LEU A 284 -18.97 1.53 16.77
C LEU A 284 -18.35 2.07 15.46
N LYS A 285 -17.07 1.82 15.20
CA LYS A 285 -16.31 2.37 14.08
C LYS A 285 -16.69 1.63 12.81
N GLU A 286 -17.68 2.20 12.15
CA GLU A 286 -17.95 1.97 10.75
C GLU A 286 -16.78 2.47 9.90
N ARG A 287 -16.19 1.58 9.11
CA ARG A 287 -15.12 1.88 8.16
C ARG A 287 -15.67 2.01 6.75
N PRO A 288 -15.16 2.93 5.93
CA PRO A 288 -15.32 2.83 4.49
C PRO A 288 -14.85 1.44 4.01
N LEU A 289 -15.56 0.88 3.03
CA LEU A 289 -15.24 -0.45 2.48
C LEU A 289 -13.82 -0.50 1.89
N GLU A 290 -13.36 0.64 1.37
CA GLU A 290 -12.07 0.81 0.72
C GLU A 290 -10.88 0.79 1.70
N GLU A 291 -11.13 1.00 3.00
CA GLU A 291 -10.12 0.97 4.06
C GLU A 291 -9.91 -0.42 4.66
N VAL A 292 -10.63 -1.43 4.16
CA VAL A 292 -10.66 -2.78 4.73
C VAL A 292 -10.25 -3.83 3.71
N VAL A 293 -9.46 -4.80 4.15
CA VAL A 293 -9.23 -6.07 3.47
C VAL A 293 -9.63 -7.24 4.38
N PHE A 294 -10.51 -8.09 3.89
CA PHE A 294 -10.86 -9.36 4.52
C PHE A 294 -9.86 -10.42 4.10
N TYR A 295 -9.20 -11.10 5.02
CA TYR A 295 -8.11 -12.03 4.69
C TYR A 295 -8.09 -13.28 5.56
N ASN A 296 -8.01 -14.44 4.91
CA ASN A 296 -7.59 -15.69 5.54
C ASN A 296 -6.63 -16.42 4.60
N ARG A 297 -5.82 -17.36 5.13
CA ARG A 297 -4.98 -18.20 4.27
C ARG A 297 -5.88 -19.06 3.39
N ALA A 298 -5.42 -19.35 2.18
CA ALA A 298 -6.17 -20.19 1.24
C ALA A 298 -6.49 -21.58 1.83
N SER A 299 -5.58 -22.16 2.63
CA SER A 299 -5.80 -23.43 3.32
C SER A 299 -7.00 -23.42 4.27
N ASP A 300 -7.33 -22.26 4.82
CA ASP A 300 -8.34 -22.12 5.87
C ASP A 300 -9.74 -21.92 5.27
N LEU A 301 -9.81 -21.43 4.03
CA LEU A 301 -11.07 -21.18 3.29
C LEU A 301 -11.45 -22.32 2.33
N GLU A 302 -10.58 -23.31 2.12
CA GLU A 302 -10.73 -24.29 1.05
C GLU A 302 -11.90 -25.26 1.28
N LEU A 303 -12.83 -25.27 0.32
CA LEU A 303 -13.93 -26.21 0.21
C LEU A 303 -13.82 -27.04 -1.07
N THR A 304 -14.51 -28.18 -1.12
CA THR A 304 -14.60 -29.03 -2.33
C THR A 304 -16.02 -28.96 -2.88
N ILE A 305 -16.15 -28.63 -4.16
CA ILE A 305 -17.46 -28.51 -4.83
C ILE A 305 -18.15 -29.89 -4.83
N PRO A 306 -19.38 -30.00 -4.31
CA PRO A 306 -20.08 -31.28 -4.22
C PRO A 306 -20.53 -31.77 -5.59
N SER A 307 -20.84 -33.06 -5.70
CA SER A 307 -21.43 -33.66 -6.92
C SER A 307 -22.90 -33.32 -7.14
N ASN A 308 -23.53 -32.59 -6.21
CA ASN A 308 -24.88 -32.08 -6.37
C ASN A 308 -24.91 -31.03 -7.50
N PRO A 309 -25.67 -31.25 -8.60
CA PRO A 309 -25.73 -30.32 -9.73
C PRO A 309 -26.18 -28.90 -9.37
N ALA A 310 -26.88 -28.71 -8.24
CA ALA A 310 -27.28 -27.39 -7.78
C ALA A 310 -26.08 -26.46 -7.46
N PHE A 311 -24.89 -27.01 -7.22
CA PHE A 311 -23.66 -26.25 -6.95
C PHE A 311 -22.75 -26.11 -8.19
N ALA A 312 -23.22 -26.49 -9.38
CA ALA A 312 -22.41 -26.43 -10.61
C ALA A 312 -22.01 -24.99 -11.00
N PHE A 313 -22.69 -23.98 -10.47
CA PHE A 313 -22.33 -22.56 -10.65
C PHE A 313 -20.94 -22.22 -10.05
N LEU A 314 -20.52 -22.93 -8.99
CA LEU A 314 -19.19 -22.76 -8.40
C LEU A 314 -18.06 -23.36 -9.26
N GLY A 315 -18.41 -24.19 -10.25
CA GLY A 315 -17.46 -24.93 -11.08
C GLY A 315 -17.71 -26.45 -11.10
N SER A 316 -16.68 -27.20 -11.46
CA SER A 316 -16.78 -28.65 -11.65
C SER A 316 -16.81 -29.41 -10.31
N PRO A 317 -17.65 -30.44 -10.14
CA PRO A 317 -17.61 -31.29 -8.96
C PRO A 317 -16.22 -31.84 -8.65
N GLY A 318 -15.81 -31.79 -7.38
CA GLY A 318 -14.51 -32.26 -6.91
C GLY A 318 -13.37 -31.25 -7.04
N THR A 319 -13.56 -30.11 -7.71
CA THR A 319 -12.58 -29.00 -7.69
C THR A 319 -12.74 -28.16 -6.44
N LYS A 320 -11.79 -27.24 -6.22
CA LYS A 320 -11.75 -26.37 -5.05
C LYS A 320 -12.51 -25.07 -5.29
N VAL A 321 -13.04 -24.53 -4.21
CA VAL A 321 -13.59 -23.18 -4.08
C VAL A 321 -13.19 -22.67 -2.70
N TRP A 322 -12.94 -21.39 -2.55
CA TRP A 322 -12.55 -20.80 -1.27
C TRP A 322 -13.68 -19.94 -0.77
N ALA A 323 -14.14 -20.11 0.47
CA ALA A 323 -15.27 -19.32 0.95
C ALA A 323 -15.15 -18.94 2.43
N PHE A 324 -15.44 -17.68 2.72
CA PHE A 324 -15.83 -17.30 4.08
C PHE A 324 -17.19 -17.95 4.38
N PRO A 325 -17.32 -18.66 5.51
CA PRO A 325 -18.47 -19.53 5.73
C PRO A 325 -19.73 -18.73 6.11
N GLN A 326 -20.89 -19.23 5.66
CA GLN A 326 -22.18 -18.71 6.14
C GLN A 326 -22.47 -19.02 7.62
N GLY A 327 -21.74 -19.98 8.20
CA GLY A 327 -21.89 -20.42 9.58
C GLY A 327 -20.70 -19.95 10.41
N PHE A 328 -20.94 -19.64 11.69
CA PHE A 328 -19.90 -19.16 12.58
C PHE A 328 -18.78 -20.20 12.75
N ASP A 329 -17.56 -19.75 12.48
CA ASP A 329 -16.31 -20.42 12.81
C ASP A 329 -15.43 -19.39 13.55
N PRO A 330 -14.97 -19.67 14.78
CA PRO A 330 -14.19 -18.71 15.57
C PRO A 330 -12.82 -18.38 14.97
N ASP A 331 -12.27 -19.23 14.10
CA ASP A 331 -10.95 -19.05 13.50
C ASP A 331 -11.01 -18.35 12.13
N LEU A 332 -12.22 -18.16 11.58
CA LEU A 332 -12.46 -17.52 10.28
C LEU A 332 -13.29 -16.24 10.44
N ILE A 333 -13.35 -15.48 9.35
CA ILE A 333 -14.25 -14.34 9.26
C ILE A 333 -15.69 -14.84 9.13
N PHE A 334 -16.55 -14.38 10.04
CA PHE A 334 -17.98 -14.60 9.98
C PHE A 334 -18.66 -13.32 9.47
N PHE A 335 -18.72 -13.19 8.13
CA PHE A 335 -19.10 -11.95 7.46
C PHE A 335 -20.60 -11.92 7.10
N GLY A 336 -21.33 -11.03 7.77
CA GLY A 336 -22.75 -10.80 7.57
C GLY A 336 -23.04 -9.59 6.69
N ILE A 337 -24.29 -9.52 6.23
CA ILE A 337 -24.88 -8.31 5.66
C ILE A 337 -26.00 -7.89 6.59
N ASN A 338 -25.96 -6.64 7.04
CA ASN A 338 -26.79 -6.17 8.13
C ASN A 338 -27.46 -4.83 7.77
N ALA A 339 -28.80 -4.83 7.73
CA ALA A 339 -29.61 -3.65 7.46
C ALA A 339 -30.31 -3.10 8.71
N GLN A 340 -29.90 -3.52 9.91
CA GLN A 340 -30.44 -3.03 11.18
C GLN A 340 -30.22 -1.52 11.39
N ASP A 341 -29.28 -0.93 10.66
CA ASP A 341 -28.94 0.49 10.71
C ASP A 341 -29.78 1.36 9.75
N VAL A 342 -30.81 0.80 9.12
CA VAL A 342 -31.84 1.56 8.40
C VAL A 342 -32.69 2.31 9.43
N ALA A 343 -32.36 3.58 9.69
CA ALA A 343 -33.00 4.38 10.73
C ALA A 343 -34.44 4.80 10.36
N ARG A 344 -34.77 4.86 9.05
CA ARG A 344 -36.05 5.34 8.55
C ARG A 344 -36.66 4.43 7.46
N PRO A 345 -36.91 3.13 7.75
CA PRO A 345 -37.41 2.19 6.75
C PRO A 345 -38.79 2.59 6.21
N GLN A 346 -39.59 3.33 6.99
CA GLN A 346 -40.90 3.84 6.58
C GLN A 346 -40.84 4.89 5.44
N ASP A 347 -39.66 5.46 5.17
CA ASP A 347 -39.46 6.43 4.09
C ASP A 347 -39.05 5.75 2.76
N LEU A 348 -38.92 4.42 2.77
CA LEU A 348 -38.63 3.57 1.62
C LEU A 348 -39.88 2.78 1.20
N GLN A 349 -39.94 2.45 -0.09
CA GLN A 349 -40.91 1.55 -0.67
C GLN A 349 -40.24 0.20 -0.97
N GLY A 350 -40.79 -0.88 -0.40
CA GLY A 350 -40.29 -2.23 -0.63
C GLY A 350 -38.91 -2.46 -0.02
N ASP A 351 -38.16 -3.37 -0.64
CA ASP A 351 -36.85 -3.80 -0.18
C ASP A 351 -35.75 -2.92 -0.78
N MET A 352 -34.63 -2.81 -0.04
CA MET A 352 -33.38 -2.34 -0.62
C MET A 352 -32.70 -3.50 -1.36
N ALA A 353 -31.79 -3.20 -2.28
CA ALA A 353 -30.99 -4.21 -2.97
C ALA A 353 -29.51 -3.83 -2.93
N LEU A 354 -28.67 -4.76 -2.44
CA LEU A 354 -27.23 -4.69 -2.64
C LEU A 354 -26.91 -5.30 -4.01
N LYS A 355 -26.44 -4.48 -4.95
CA LYS A 355 -26.13 -4.88 -6.33
C LYS A 355 -24.63 -5.04 -6.52
N LEU A 356 -24.21 -6.11 -7.19
CA LEU A 356 -22.83 -6.29 -7.64
C LEU A 356 -22.59 -5.42 -8.88
N GLN A 357 -21.59 -4.56 -8.83
CA GLN A 357 -21.25 -3.63 -9.91
C GLN A 357 -20.02 -4.05 -10.69
N GLY A 358 -19.12 -4.80 -10.06
CA GLY A 358 -17.90 -5.26 -10.70
C GLY A 358 -17.04 -6.12 -9.78
N VAL A 359 -16.22 -6.96 -10.41
CA VAL A 359 -15.23 -7.80 -9.73
C VAL A 359 -13.94 -7.69 -10.52
N THR A 360 -12.86 -7.28 -9.84
CA THR A 360 -11.49 -7.44 -10.34
C THR A 360 -10.80 -8.46 -9.46
N GLY A 361 -10.09 -9.41 -10.05
CA GLY A 361 -9.42 -10.46 -9.29
C GLY A 361 -8.35 -11.17 -10.10
N PRO A 362 -7.82 -12.30 -9.60
CA PRO A 362 -6.86 -13.12 -10.31
C PRO A 362 -7.41 -13.59 -11.66
N THR A 363 -6.53 -13.96 -12.59
CA THR A 363 -6.95 -14.53 -13.89
C THR A 363 -7.87 -15.74 -13.69
N ASN A 364 -9.06 -15.71 -14.30
CA ASN A 364 -10.15 -16.69 -14.10
C ASN A 364 -10.67 -16.81 -12.65
N GLY A 365 -10.46 -15.77 -11.84
CA GLY A 365 -11.08 -15.61 -10.53
C GLY A 365 -12.47 -15.04 -10.66
N HIS A 366 -13.44 -15.68 -10.01
CA HIS A 366 -14.85 -15.30 -9.94
C HIS A 366 -15.29 -15.22 -8.49
N PHE A 367 -16.20 -14.30 -8.21
CA PHE A 367 -16.83 -14.07 -6.91
C PHE A 367 -18.27 -14.62 -6.92
N TYR A 368 -18.67 -15.22 -5.81
CA TYR A 368 -20.02 -15.71 -5.60
C TYR A 368 -20.54 -15.29 -4.22
N LEU A 369 -21.80 -14.88 -4.16
CA LEU A 369 -22.53 -14.66 -2.92
C LEU A 369 -23.75 -15.58 -2.90
N PHE A 370 -23.80 -16.50 -1.93
CA PHE A 370 -24.91 -17.44 -1.82
C PHE A 370 -25.18 -17.88 -0.38
N GLN A 371 -26.36 -18.45 -0.15
CA GLN A 371 -26.69 -19.19 1.06
C GLN A 371 -26.96 -20.65 0.72
N VAL A 372 -26.89 -21.52 1.72
CA VAL A 372 -27.40 -22.88 1.66
C VAL A 372 -28.54 -23.00 2.66
N ASP A 373 -29.73 -23.33 2.16
CA ASP A 373 -30.93 -23.45 2.96
C ASP A 373 -30.90 -24.66 3.92
N ALA A 374 -31.93 -24.79 4.76
CA ALA A 374 -32.03 -25.87 5.74
C ALA A 374 -32.13 -27.28 5.13
N LEU A 375 -32.39 -27.40 3.83
CA LEU A 375 -32.45 -28.67 3.09
C LEU A 375 -31.19 -28.93 2.25
N GLY A 376 -30.21 -28.01 2.27
CA GLY A 376 -28.96 -28.14 1.54
C GLY A 376 -29.00 -27.61 0.11
N ALA A 377 -30.05 -26.86 -0.28
CA ALA A 377 -30.13 -26.24 -1.59
C ALA A 377 -29.48 -24.84 -1.58
N PRO A 378 -28.65 -24.50 -2.58
CA PRO A 378 -28.07 -23.17 -2.67
C PRO A 378 -29.11 -22.14 -3.15
N ILE A 379 -29.05 -20.95 -2.56
CA ILE A 379 -29.72 -19.74 -3.00
C ILE A 379 -28.63 -18.77 -3.45
N VAL A 380 -28.47 -18.62 -4.77
CA VAL A 380 -27.43 -17.79 -5.38
C VAL A 380 -27.95 -16.37 -5.55
N TYR A 381 -27.18 -15.39 -5.08
CA TYR A 381 -27.51 -13.96 -5.20
C TYR A 381 -26.62 -13.25 -6.21
N MET A 382 -25.36 -13.65 -6.31
CA MET A 382 -24.39 -13.04 -7.22
C MET A 382 -23.44 -14.11 -7.75
N ASP A 383 -23.18 -14.10 -9.05
CA ASP A 383 -22.28 -15.03 -9.74
C ASP A 383 -21.50 -14.29 -10.82
N SER A 384 -20.28 -13.85 -10.51
CA SER A 384 -19.49 -13.10 -11.49
C SER A 384 -18.90 -13.97 -12.62
N SER A 385 -19.23 -15.25 -12.71
CA SER A 385 -18.74 -16.17 -13.74
C SER A 385 -19.60 -16.20 -15.00
N ASP A 386 -20.87 -15.81 -14.89
CA ASP A 386 -21.80 -15.75 -16.03
C ASP A 386 -21.92 -14.36 -16.67
N GLY A 387 -21.27 -13.36 -16.07
CA GLY A 387 -21.31 -11.95 -16.44
C GLY A 387 -21.42 -11.09 -15.18
N ILE A 388 -21.65 -9.79 -15.35
CA ILE A 388 -22.19 -8.95 -14.28
C ILE A 388 -23.47 -8.33 -14.85
N ASP A 389 -24.62 -8.72 -14.31
CA ASP A 389 -25.93 -8.15 -14.60
C ASP A 389 -26.50 -7.58 -13.29
N THR A 390 -26.48 -6.25 -13.15
CA THR A 390 -26.89 -5.58 -11.90
C THR A 390 -28.36 -5.81 -11.51
N GLU A 391 -29.19 -6.35 -12.41
CA GLU A 391 -30.58 -6.72 -12.12
C GLU A 391 -30.74 -8.20 -11.72
N ALA A 392 -29.74 -9.05 -11.98
CA ALA A 392 -29.71 -10.46 -11.58
C ALA A 392 -28.75 -10.70 -10.39
N ASP A 393 -27.60 -10.03 -10.38
CA ASP A 393 -26.57 -10.07 -9.34
C ASP A 393 -26.91 -9.12 -8.20
N LEU A 394 -27.95 -9.45 -7.44
CA LEU A 394 -28.40 -8.65 -6.31
C LEU A 394 -28.86 -9.49 -5.13
N LEU A 395 -28.66 -8.93 -3.94
CA LEU A 395 -29.25 -9.41 -2.70
C LEU A 395 -30.35 -8.43 -2.25
N PRO A 396 -31.64 -8.82 -2.30
CA PRO A 396 -32.71 -8.00 -1.76
C PRO A 396 -32.72 -8.11 -0.23
N PHE A 397 -33.08 -7.02 0.44
CA PHE A 397 -33.10 -6.96 1.88
C PHE A 397 -34.27 -6.10 2.39
N SER A 398 -35.16 -6.74 3.15
CA SER A 398 -36.33 -6.09 3.74
C SER A 398 -36.01 -5.57 5.16
N GLY A 399 -36.12 -4.26 5.38
CA GLY A 399 -36.04 -3.68 6.74
C GLY A 399 -34.76 -3.99 7.52
N THR A 400 -34.88 -4.20 8.84
CA THR A 400 -33.77 -4.34 9.81
C THR A 400 -33.24 -5.77 9.97
N GLY A 401 -33.13 -6.54 8.89
CA GLY A 401 -32.60 -7.92 8.97
C GLY A 401 -31.08 -7.97 9.18
N HIS A 402 -30.57 -9.15 9.48
CA HIS A 402 -29.14 -9.45 9.56
C HIS A 402 -28.96 -10.95 9.26
N ASP A 403 -28.21 -11.26 8.22
CA ASP A 403 -27.96 -12.62 7.76
C ASP A 403 -26.50 -12.81 7.34
N HIS A 404 -26.08 -14.08 7.28
CA HIS A 404 -24.74 -14.48 6.89
C HIS A 404 -24.75 -15.34 5.62
N TYR A 405 -23.67 -15.25 4.86
CA TYR A 405 -23.57 -15.77 3.49
C TYR A 405 -22.25 -16.50 3.30
N PHE A 406 -22.21 -17.40 2.32
CA PHE A 406 -20.94 -17.78 1.73
C PHE A 406 -20.48 -16.67 0.81
N TRP A 407 -19.30 -16.14 1.11
CA TRP A 407 -18.55 -15.23 0.25
C TRP A 407 -17.45 -16.06 -0.40
N ALA A 408 -17.66 -16.49 -1.64
CA ALA A 408 -16.83 -17.52 -2.26
C ALA A 408 -16.07 -17.03 -3.49
N PHE A 409 -14.96 -17.70 -3.78
CA PHE A 409 -13.99 -17.34 -4.81
C PHE A 409 -13.53 -18.60 -5.55
N SER A 410 -13.43 -18.52 -6.88
CA SER A 410 -13.04 -19.67 -7.71
C SER A 410 -11.53 -19.93 -7.76
N THR A 411 -10.71 -18.98 -7.32
CA THR A 411 -9.24 -19.03 -7.37
C THR A 411 -8.66 -18.28 -6.16
N THR A 412 -7.49 -18.68 -5.66
CA THR A 412 -6.75 -17.92 -4.66
C THR A 412 -6.22 -16.59 -5.21
N GLY A 413 -6.13 -15.58 -4.37
CA GLY A 413 -5.59 -14.26 -4.71
C GLY A 413 -6.40 -13.11 -4.14
N LEU A 414 -6.10 -11.90 -4.57
CA LEU A 414 -6.77 -10.67 -4.12
C LEU A 414 -7.93 -10.32 -5.07
N TYR A 415 -9.11 -10.12 -4.50
CA TYR A 415 -10.31 -9.67 -5.20
C TYR A 415 -10.70 -8.27 -4.72
N GLN A 416 -11.07 -7.41 -5.67
CA GLN A 416 -11.76 -6.14 -5.46
C GLN A 416 -13.20 -6.33 -5.92
N VAL A 417 -14.15 -6.14 -5.01
CA VAL A 417 -15.58 -6.36 -5.29
C VAL A 417 -16.33 -5.05 -5.06
N ALA A 418 -16.98 -4.56 -6.12
CA ALA A 418 -17.69 -3.29 -6.14
C ALA A 418 -19.19 -3.51 -5.94
N PHE A 419 -19.79 -2.81 -4.98
CA PHE A 419 -21.20 -2.89 -4.65
C PHE A 419 -21.88 -1.53 -4.76
N GLN A 420 -23.18 -1.53 -5.03
CA GLN A 420 -24.06 -0.37 -4.91
C GLN A 420 -25.32 -0.77 -4.15
N LEU A 421 -25.71 0.05 -3.17
CA LEU A 421 -26.98 -0.10 -2.48
C LEU A 421 -28.04 0.72 -3.22
N GLU A 422 -29.17 0.11 -3.55
CA GLU A 422 -30.31 0.78 -4.16
C GLU A 422 -31.57 0.60 -3.32
N ALA A 423 -32.43 1.61 -3.35
CA ALA A 423 -33.76 1.57 -2.77
C ALA A 423 -34.71 2.46 -3.57
N THR A 424 -36.01 2.38 -3.29
CA THR A 424 -37.01 3.31 -3.84
C THR A 424 -37.60 4.11 -2.69
N ASN A 425 -37.69 5.43 -2.83
CA ASN A 425 -38.33 6.26 -1.80
C ASN A 425 -39.87 6.19 -1.89
N THR A 426 -40.57 6.75 -0.89
CA THR A 426 -42.06 6.78 -0.87
C THR A 426 -42.73 7.51 -2.04
N LEU A 427 -42.00 8.26 -2.87
CA LEU A 427 -42.49 8.90 -4.09
C LEU A 427 -42.31 8.03 -5.35
N GLY A 428 -41.71 6.85 -5.22
CA GLY A 428 -41.40 5.96 -6.34
C GLY A 428 -40.12 6.34 -7.08
N THR A 429 -39.27 7.21 -6.51
CA THR A 429 -37.99 7.60 -7.10
C THR A 429 -36.88 6.66 -6.63
N PRO A 430 -36.09 6.06 -7.54
CA PRO A 430 -34.89 5.31 -7.17
C PRO A 430 -33.87 6.22 -6.47
N ILE A 431 -33.27 5.70 -5.42
CA ILE A 431 -32.13 6.28 -4.72
C ILE A 431 -31.02 5.23 -4.70
N SER A 432 -29.80 5.65 -4.99
CA SER A 432 -28.65 4.76 -5.03
C SER A 432 -27.51 5.36 -4.23
N SER A 433 -26.75 4.54 -3.52
CA SER A 433 -25.48 4.95 -2.94
C SER A 433 -24.45 5.21 -4.05
N ARG A 434 -23.29 5.77 -3.69
CA ARG A 434 -22.10 5.60 -4.53
C ARG A 434 -21.77 4.11 -4.66
N VAL A 435 -21.03 3.76 -5.70
CA VAL A 435 -20.36 2.46 -5.76
C VAL A 435 -19.24 2.46 -4.70
N CYS A 436 -19.20 1.42 -3.88
CA CYS A 436 -18.14 1.20 -2.89
C CYS A 436 -17.42 -0.10 -3.22
N GLU A 437 -16.10 -0.12 -3.04
CA GLU A 437 -15.28 -1.31 -3.30
C GLU A 437 -14.69 -1.83 -2.00
N THR A 438 -14.73 -3.14 -1.80
CA THR A 438 -14.02 -3.80 -0.71
C THR A 438 -13.09 -4.89 -1.25
N GLN A 439 -12.12 -5.30 -0.43
CA GLN A 439 -11.07 -6.23 -0.82
C GLN A 439 -11.17 -7.55 -0.06
N PHE A 440 -10.99 -8.66 -0.78
CA PHE A 440 -10.90 -10.01 -0.21
C PHE A 440 -9.60 -10.68 -0.64
N GLY A 441 -8.74 -10.96 0.33
CA GLY A 441 -7.51 -11.71 0.16
C GLY A 441 -7.70 -13.19 0.47
N VAL A 442 -7.72 -14.03 -0.57
CA VAL A 442 -7.75 -15.49 -0.46
C VAL A 442 -6.32 -16.01 -0.55
N GLY A 443 -5.61 -16.04 0.59
CA GLY A 443 -4.19 -16.40 0.63
C GLY A 443 -3.23 -15.39 -0.01
N ALA A 444 -3.71 -14.19 -0.34
CA ALA A 444 -2.87 -13.09 -0.85
C ALA A 444 -3.30 -11.76 -0.23
N LEU A 445 -2.34 -10.87 0.01
CA LEU A 445 -2.60 -9.49 0.44
C LEU A 445 -2.02 -8.49 -0.57
N PRO A 446 -2.57 -7.26 -0.62
CA PRO A 446 -1.98 -6.19 -1.41
C PRO A 446 -0.49 -5.98 -1.10
N GLY A 447 0.34 -6.29 -2.09
CA GLY A 447 1.76 -5.91 -2.07
C GLY A 447 2.61 -6.79 -1.18
N PHE A 448 2.11 -7.99 -0.91
CA PHE A 448 2.87 -9.06 -0.33
C PHE A 448 2.81 -10.27 -1.25
N ARG A 449 3.98 -10.79 -1.61
CA ARG A 449 4.18 -12.01 -2.37
C ARG A 449 5.38 -12.75 -1.81
N ASP A 450 5.20 -14.02 -1.50
CA ASP A 450 6.21 -14.88 -0.88
C ASP A 450 6.00 -16.27 -1.48
N ASP A 451 6.60 -16.49 -2.66
CA ASP A 451 6.39 -17.68 -3.48
C ASP A 451 7.02 -18.93 -2.84
N ASP A 452 8.04 -18.76 -1.97
CA ASP A 452 8.74 -19.87 -1.32
C ASP A 452 8.26 -20.15 0.13
N GLY A 453 7.45 -19.25 0.69
CA GLY A 453 6.82 -19.37 2.01
C GLY A 453 7.79 -19.18 3.16
N ASN A 454 8.89 -18.44 2.95
CA ASN A 454 9.92 -18.24 3.96
C ASN A 454 9.65 -17.03 4.90
N GLY A 455 8.62 -16.24 4.59
CA GLY A 455 8.18 -15.07 5.35
C GLY A 455 8.78 -13.74 4.88
N ILE A 456 9.61 -13.74 3.83
CA ILE A 456 10.19 -12.55 3.18
C ILE A 456 9.48 -12.32 1.86
N ASP A 457 9.19 -11.06 1.56
CA ASP A 457 8.55 -10.70 0.30
C ASP A 457 9.54 -10.79 -0.89
N ASP A 458 9.12 -11.46 -1.97
CA ASP A 458 9.91 -11.69 -3.18
C ASP A 458 10.38 -10.37 -3.84
N HIS A 459 9.60 -9.29 -3.72
CA HIS A 459 9.99 -7.98 -4.26
C HIS A 459 11.14 -7.39 -3.45
N TRP A 460 11.14 -7.59 -2.14
CA TRP A 460 12.27 -7.19 -1.28
C TRP A 460 13.51 -8.01 -1.62
N GLU A 461 13.39 -9.34 -1.77
CA GLU A 461 14.51 -10.19 -2.17
C GLU A 461 15.13 -9.74 -3.51
N SER A 462 14.28 -9.52 -4.51
CA SER A 462 14.70 -9.02 -5.82
C SER A 462 15.39 -7.66 -5.73
N ARG A 463 14.85 -6.73 -4.94
CA ARG A 463 15.44 -5.39 -4.73
C ARG A 463 16.85 -5.46 -4.13
N HIS A 464 17.07 -6.39 -3.20
CA HIS A 464 18.37 -6.57 -2.53
C HIS A 464 19.31 -7.52 -3.29
N GLY A 465 18.98 -7.87 -4.53
CA GLY A 465 19.87 -8.58 -5.45
C GLY A 465 19.95 -10.08 -5.20
N PHE A 466 19.01 -10.65 -4.47
CA PHE A 466 18.91 -12.09 -4.32
C PHE A 466 18.43 -12.71 -5.65
N THR A 467 19.13 -13.75 -6.10
CA THR A 467 18.80 -14.50 -7.34
C THR A 467 18.16 -15.86 -7.03
N THR A 468 18.17 -16.23 -5.76
CA THR A 468 17.47 -17.35 -5.13
C THR A 468 16.88 -16.81 -3.84
N PRO A 469 15.82 -17.43 -3.28
CA PRO A 469 15.23 -16.92 -2.05
C PRO A 469 16.25 -16.74 -0.93
N ALA A 470 16.12 -15.64 -0.21
CA ALA A 470 17.01 -15.23 0.86
C ALA A 470 16.76 -16.11 2.09
N ASP A 471 17.81 -16.69 2.69
CA ASP A 471 17.65 -17.40 3.96
C ASP A 471 17.21 -16.39 5.05
N PRO A 472 16.02 -16.54 5.66
CA PRO A 472 15.50 -15.57 6.64
C PRO A 472 16.38 -15.40 7.89
N ASN A 473 17.26 -16.37 8.17
CA ASN A 473 18.15 -16.40 9.32
C ASN A 473 19.58 -15.99 8.98
N ALA A 474 19.93 -15.81 7.71
CA ALA A 474 21.26 -15.37 7.31
C ALA A 474 21.47 -13.89 7.64
N ASP A 475 22.73 -13.55 7.89
CA ASP A 475 23.24 -12.22 8.25
C ASP A 475 24.47 -11.95 7.36
N PRO A 476 24.26 -11.53 6.09
CA PRO A 476 25.35 -11.46 5.12
C PRO A 476 26.41 -10.40 5.46
N ASP A 477 26.00 -9.31 6.12
CA ASP A 477 26.85 -8.18 6.47
C ASP A 477 27.45 -8.28 7.90
N ASN A 478 27.01 -9.27 8.69
CA ASN A 478 27.44 -9.58 10.06
C ASN A 478 27.12 -8.46 11.07
N ASP A 479 25.98 -7.80 10.91
CA ASP A 479 25.53 -6.75 11.81
C ASP A 479 24.62 -7.25 12.97
N ASN A 480 24.36 -8.56 13.01
CA ASN A 480 23.43 -9.28 13.90
C ASN A 480 21.94 -9.06 13.59
N LYS A 481 21.61 -8.57 12.40
CA LYS A 481 20.27 -8.67 11.82
C LYS A 481 20.25 -9.82 10.85
N SER A 482 19.14 -10.55 10.89
CA SER A 482 18.90 -11.56 9.86
C SER A 482 18.13 -10.91 8.73
N ASN A 483 18.18 -11.47 7.51
CA ASN A 483 17.42 -10.99 6.36
C ASN A 483 15.94 -10.72 6.70
N LEU A 484 15.31 -11.56 7.53
CA LEU A 484 13.93 -11.33 7.96
C LEU A 484 13.73 -10.06 8.80
N LYS A 485 14.67 -9.75 9.70
CA LYS A 485 14.63 -8.49 10.45
C LYS A 485 14.83 -7.31 9.52
N GLU A 486 15.73 -7.45 8.57
CA GLU A 486 16.01 -6.40 7.59
C GLU A 486 14.83 -6.15 6.68
N TYR A 487 14.14 -7.22 6.25
CA TYR A 487 12.85 -7.12 5.62
C TYR A 487 11.88 -6.31 6.50
N PHE A 488 11.67 -6.64 7.77
CA PHE A 488 10.73 -5.89 8.60
C PHE A 488 11.08 -4.40 8.82
N PHE A 489 12.35 -4.01 8.66
CA PHE A 489 12.82 -2.64 8.85
C PHE A 489 13.24 -1.93 7.54
N ASP A 490 13.10 -2.60 6.39
CA ASP A 490 13.55 -2.15 5.07
C ASP A 490 15.04 -1.74 5.02
N THR A 491 15.91 -2.48 5.73
CA THR A 491 17.37 -2.26 5.70
C THR A 491 18.03 -3.08 4.59
N ASP A 492 19.28 -2.73 4.23
CA ASP A 492 20.01 -3.43 3.17
C ASP A 492 20.86 -4.57 3.75
N PRO A 493 20.55 -5.85 3.45
CA PRO A 493 21.24 -7.00 4.03
C PRO A 493 22.69 -7.16 3.60
N GLN A 494 23.18 -6.27 2.76
CA GLN A 494 24.57 -6.23 2.31
C GLN A 494 25.37 -5.11 2.99
N VAL A 495 24.75 -4.29 3.83
CA VAL A 495 25.33 -3.07 4.40
C VAL A 495 25.14 -3.02 5.91
N PHE A 496 26.27 -2.97 6.64
CA PHE A 496 26.27 -2.87 8.09
C PHE A 496 25.47 -1.64 8.56
N ASP A 497 24.32 -1.89 9.17
CA ASP A 497 23.37 -0.85 9.55
C ASP A 497 23.23 -0.74 11.08
N THR A 498 23.10 0.50 11.59
CA THR A 498 22.86 0.73 13.02
C THR A 498 21.36 0.91 13.29
N ASN A 499 20.87 0.36 14.41
CA ASN A 499 19.45 0.29 14.75
C ASN A 499 18.66 1.57 14.40
N ALA A 500 17.79 1.49 13.41
CA ALA A 500 16.74 2.49 13.20
C ALA A 500 15.59 2.22 14.18
N SER A 501 15.12 3.24 14.89
CA SER A 501 13.82 3.18 15.55
C SER A 501 12.74 3.43 14.51
N ALA A 502 11.78 2.52 14.39
CA ALA A 502 10.73 2.56 13.37
C ALA A 502 9.52 3.46 13.74
N PHE A 503 9.60 4.25 14.81
CA PHE A 503 8.45 5.03 15.28
C PHE A 503 8.85 6.35 15.93
N VAL A 504 7.94 7.32 15.82
CA VAL A 504 7.96 8.61 16.52
C VAL A 504 6.91 8.57 17.63
N ILE A 505 7.26 9.02 18.83
CA ILE A 505 6.32 9.09 19.97
C ILE A 505 6.15 10.54 20.38
N THR A 506 4.90 10.98 20.45
CA THR A 506 4.51 12.28 20.98
C THR A 506 3.66 12.10 22.22
N THR A 507 4.18 12.53 23.37
CA THR A 507 3.38 12.64 24.60
C THR A 507 2.48 13.87 24.54
N ASN A 508 1.17 13.67 24.60
CA ASN A 508 0.18 14.74 24.49
C ASN A 508 -0.32 15.20 25.86
N ARG A 509 -1.27 16.16 25.88
CA ARG A 509 -1.94 16.59 27.12
C ARG A 509 -2.86 15.46 27.63
N GLU A 510 -3.21 15.51 28.92
CA GLU A 510 -4.27 14.68 29.51
C GLU A 510 -4.01 13.16 29.47
N ASN A 511 -2.76 12.73 29.67
CA ASN A 511 -2.37 11.32 29.68
C ASN A 511 -2.55 10.58 28.34
N THR A 512 -2.67 11.28 27.23
CA THR A 512 -2.77 10.66 25.90
C THR A 512 -1.39 10.50 25.25
N ILE A 513 -1.21 9.43 24.47
CA ILE A 513 0.01 9.17 23.69
C ILE A 513 -0.36 9.02 22.23
N SER A 514 0.35 9.73 21.37
CA SER A 514 0.36 9.47 19.93
C SER A 514 1.64 8.73 19.56
N LEU A 515 1.49 7.61 18.85
CA LEU A 515 2.60 6.91 18.21
C LEU A 515 2.41 7.02 16.70
N GLU A 516 3.46 7.38 15.97
CA GLU A 516 3.43 7.43 14.50
C GLU A 516 4.48 6.47 13.95
N VAL A 517 4.08 5.67 12.97
CA VAL A 517 4.93 4.67 12.31
C VAL A 517 4.93 4.95 10.81
N ASP A 518 6.11 5.09 10.22
CA ASP A 518 6.24 4.98 8.77
C ASP A 518 6.06 3.51 8.39
N THR A 519 4.87 3.19 7.91
CA THR A 519 4.58 1.82 7.47
C THR A 519 5.27 1.53 6.16
N LEU A 520 5.42 0.26 5.84
CA LEU A 520 6.02 -0.22 4.60
C LEU A 520 5.06 -1.20 3.93
N GLU A 521 5.02 -1.21 2.60
CA GLU A 521 4.20 -2.18 1.86
C GLU A 521 4.65 -3.61 2.20
N GLY A 522 3.71 -4.56 2.16
CA GLY A 522 3.98 -5.98 2.42
C GLY A 522 4.14 -6.35 3.90
N ARG A 523 4.09 -5.40 4.84
CA ARG A 523 4.18 -5.69 6.28
C ARG A 523 2.87 -5.40 7.00
N GLN A 524 2.58 -6.21 8.01
CA GLN A 524 1.48 -5.97 8.94
C GLN A 524 1.98 -5.27 10.19
N TYR A 525 1.16 -4.35 10.70
CA TYR A 525 1.43 -3.56 11.89
C TYR A 525 0.30 -3.74 12.88
N ARG A 526 0.65 -3.98 14.15
CA ARG A 526 -0.32 -3.95 15.25
C ARG A 526 0.29 -3.30 16.48
N LEU A 527 -0.37 -2.28 17.01
CA LEU A 527 0.01 -1.76 18.32
C LEU A 527 -0.40 -2.76 19.39
N MET A 528 0.51 -3.08 20.29
CA MET A 528 0.26 -3.90 21.46
C MET A 528 0.55 -3.10 22.72
N TYR A 529 -0.22 -3.32 23.77
CA TYR A 529 0.00 -2.70 25.08
C TYR A 529 0.13 -3.74 26.19
N SER A 530 0.76 -3.34 27.29
CA SER A 530 0.88 -4.13 28.51
C SER A 530 0.86 -3.21 29.72
N ASP A 531 0.30 -3.68 30.83
CA ASP A 531 0.35 -2.97 32.11
C ASP A 531 1.45 -3.52 33.04
N ASP A 532 2.08 -4.65 32.69
CA ASP A 532 3.01 -5.40 33.55
C ASP A 532 4.28 -5.91 32.84
N LEU A 533 4.46 -5.59 31.54
CA LEU A 533 5.51 -6.07 30.63
C LEU A 533 5.50 -7.58 30.31
N THR A 534 4.62 -8.36 30.93
CA THR A 534 4.52 -9.82 30.75
C THR A 534 3.31 -10.22 29.93
N THR A 535 2.16 -9.59 30.16
CA THR A 535 0.91 -9.83 29.48
C THR A 535 0.70 -8.73 28.45
N TRP A 536 0.77 -9.10 27.17
CA TRP A 536 0.58 -8.18 26.05
C TRP A 536 -0.80 -8.39 25.43
N LYS A 537 -1.52 -7.29 25.21
CA LYS A 537 -2.86 -7.26 24.62
C LYS A 537 -2.86 -6.39 23.36
N PRO A 538 -3.71 -6.71 22.38
CA PRO A 538 -3.96 -5.82 21.25
C PRO A 538 -4.37 -4.41 21.67
N GLY A 539 -3.64 -3.40 21.18
CA GLY A 539 -4.02 -1.99 21.27
C GLY A 539 -4.65 -1.46 19.97
N SER A 540 -4.56 -2.21 18.87
CA SER A 540 -5.18 -1.88 17.58
C SER A 540 -5.60 -3.13 16.81
N GLU A 541 -6.36 -2.91 15.74
CA GLU A 541 -6.52 -3.86 14.63
C GLU A 541 -5.18 -4.07 13.92
N LYS A 542 -5.10 -5.15 13.11
CA LYS A 542 -3.98 -5.34 12.19
C LYS A 542 -4.13 -4.38 11.02
N ILE A 543 -3.01 -3.81 10.62
CA ILE A 543 -2.94 -2.82 9.55
C ILE A 543 -1.91 -3.30 8.53
N LEU A 544 -2.30 -3.38 7.26
CA LEU A 544 -1.38 -3.58 6.15
C LEU A 544 -0.73 -2.24 5.81
N GLY A 545 0.60 -2.18 5.89
CA GLY A 545 1.34 -0.99 5.51
C GLY A 545 1.21 -0.69 4.01
N GLN A 546 1.13 0.59 3.68
CA GLN A 546 1.06 1.10 2.30
C GLN A 546 1.93 2.36 2.16
N ARG A 547 3.13 2.32 2.75
CA ARG A 547 4.14 3.41 2.76
C ARG A 547 3.59 4.77 3.19
N ALA A 548 2.89 4.79 4.32
CA ALA A 548 2.32 6.00 4.90
C ALA A 548 2.50 6.07 6.43
N LEU A 549 2.39 7.27 6.99
CA LEU A 549 2.35 7.48 8.44
C LEU A 549 1.07 6.86 9.03
N LEU A 550 1.26 5.97 10.01
CA LEU A 550 0.19 5.36 10.78
C LEU A 550 0.15 5.96 12.19
N PRO A 551 -0.85 6.79 12.51
CA PRO A 551 -1.05 7.29 13.86
C PRO A 551 -1.81 6.28 14.71
N PHE A 552 -1.28 5.97 15.89
CA PHE A 552 -1.99 5.34 16.98
C PHE A 552 -2.25 6.37 18.08
N LEU A 553 -3.47 6.38 18.60
CA LEU A 553 -3.83 7.17 19.78
C LEU A 553 -4.22 6.23 20.91
N ASP A 554 -3.52 6.33 22.04
CA ASP A 554 -4.01 5.83 23.31
C ASP A 554 -4.50 7.02 24.15
N ASP A 555 -5.79 7.02 24.45
CA ASP A 555 -6.48 8.06 25.21
C ASP A 555 -6.46 7.85 26.74
N GLY A 556 -5.82 6.76 27.21
CA GLY A 556 -5.72 6.39 28.62
C GLY A 556 -6.98 5.72 29.17
N ASN A 557 -8.01 5.45 28.35
CA ASN A 557 -9.19 4.71 28.78
C ASN A 557 -8.85 3.24 29.07
N GLY A 558 -9.59 2.63 29.99
CA GLY A 558 -9.34 1.26 30.47
C GLY A 558 -8.14 1.10 31.43
N LEU A 559 -7.41 2.17 31.75
CA LEU A 559 -6.49 2.17 32.90
C LEU A 559 -7.30 2.01 34.19
N ILE A 560 -6.86 1.10 35.08
CA ILE A 560 -7.54 0.87 36.36
C ILE A 560 -7.49 2.16 37.18
N GLN A 561 -8.65 2.71 37.56
CA GLN A 561 -8.68 3.85 38.48
C GLN A 561 -8.18 3.44 39.88
N GLY A 562 -7.19 4.17 40.40
CA GLY A 562 -6.81 4.11 41.83
C GLY A 562 -5.36 3.75 42.15
N ALA A 563 -4.54 3.35 41.17
CA ALA A 563 -3.08 3.21 41.33
C ALA A 563 -2.38 3.63 40.02
N PRO A 564 -1.11 4.09 40.04
CA PRO A 564 -0.38 4.33 38.79
C PRO A 564 -0.14 2.99 38.11
N THR A 565 -0.95 2.66 37.12
CA THR A 565 -0.65 1.58 36.17
C THR A 565 0.33 2.15 35.15
N ASN A 566 1.54 1.56 35.10
CA ASN A 566 2.46 1.85 34.02
C ASN A 566 1.88 1.23 32.75
N ARG A 567 1.84 1.98 31.64
CA ARG A 567 1.43 1.44 30.35
C ARG A 567 2.65 1.38 29.45
N PHE A 568 2.85 0.20 28.88
CA PHE A 568 3.96 -0.13 27.99
C PHE A 568 3.40 -0.44 26.62
N TYR A 569 4.12 -0.02 25.58
CA TYR A 569 3.74 -0.28 24.20
C TYR A 569 4.85 -1.03 23.49
N ARG A 570 4.44 -1.86 22.53
CA ARG A 570 5.31 -2.41 21.50
C ARG A 570 4.54 -2.41 20.19
N LEU A 571 5.27 -2.24 19.10
CA LEU A 571 4.75 -2.44 17.77
C LEU A 571 5.06 -3.89 17.36
N ASP A 572 4.02 -4.63 17.02
CA ASP A 572 4.15 -5.90 16.32
C ASP A 572 4.27 -5.60 14.82
N ILE A 573 5.38 -6.05 14.22
CA ILE A 573 5.60 -5.98 12.78
C ILE A 573 5.79 -7.42 12.32
N SER A 574 4.96 -7.87 11.40
CA SER A 574 5.00 -9.25 10.91
C SER A 574 4.80 -9.31 9.41
N SER A 575 5.23 -10.42 8.84
CA SER A 575 4.81 -10.82 7.50
C SER A 575 3.32 -11.18 7.50
N PRO A 576 2.62 -10.99 6.37
CA PRO A 576 1.26 -11.46 6.19
C PRO A 576 0.99 -12.96 6.25
N GLN A 577 2.02 -13.79 6.12
CA GLN A 577 1.87 -15.25 6.08
C GLN A 577 1.96 -15.92 7.44
#